data_AF-A0A1Y2ULH1-F1
#
_entry.id   AF-A0A1Y2ULH1-F1
#
_cell.length_a   1.000
_cell.length_b   1.000
_cell.length_c   1.000
_cell.angle_alpha   90.00
_cell.angle_beta   90.00
_cell.angle_gamma   90.00
#
_symmetry.space_group_name_H-M   'P 1'
#
loop_
_entity.id
_entity.type
_entity.pdbx_description
1 polymer ?
#
loop_
_entity_poly.entity_id
_entity_poly.type
_entity_poly.pdbx_seq_one_letter_code
_entity_poly.pdbx_strand_id
1 'polypeptide(L)'
;MDSSRHRGMVVFGGGTATNSLVDVFENIRESRNCSLSYVIPISDNGGSSSELIRVFGGPGIGDVRSRLVRLIPGSEADAERASIKALFNYRLSSDPLQARLQWLDIVEGRDELWAKISSEKRELIRSVFNHVNLEIVKRARPSSVFNFAKASIGNLFLTGGRVFTGSLESAIYLLSTICCIPPTVSALPAINTNFTHHISAGLANGTQITGQNSISHPSAPTSLTDDDLLGNGNNNALLEMEEHDRIEDATLPGSLPMLRKQYINFSKADEEDLPARIERIWYINPYGHEIWPLANPKVLEAIRHAGAVIYSIGSLYTSIVPSLVLRGVGAALANSGVRYKVLILNSTIDRETGPSSAPLTATDFVKAIVQAAAESQGDFSIDEKRKGEVKKYVTHLIYIEDVGAPKVNKDELAALGIDCIRVYGRRVEGMMRYDEAGLERALEAVIGKPEMLRSRRNTSGQ
;
A
#
# COMPACT_ATOMS: atom_id res chain seq x y z
N MET A 1 -16.05 -16.22 31.73
CA MET A 1 -15.92 -14.93 31.03
C MET A 1 -14.54 -14.91 30.43
N ASP A 2 -14.45 -15.36 29.17
CA ASP A 2 -13.20 -15.66 28.50
C ASP A 2 -12.53 -14.34 28.07
N SER A 3 -11.44 -13.95 28.72
CA SER A 3 -10.63 -12.82 28.25
C SER A 3 -9.93 -13.27 26.97
N SER A 4 -10.58 -13.11 25.82
CA SER A 4 -9.94 -13.30 24.51
C SER A 4 -8.77 -12.32 24.44
N ARG A 5 -7.56 -12.77 24.80
CA ARG A 5 -6.34 -11.97 24.69
C ARG A 5 -6.28 -11.48 23.24
N HIS A 6 -6.31 -10.17 23.02
CA HIS A 6 -6.05 -9.57 21.71
C HIS A 6 -4.69 -10.06 21.23
N ARG A 7 -4.69 -11.00 20.28
CA ARG A 7 -3.48 -11.69 19.82
C ARG A 7 -3.03 -11.21 18.44
N GLY A 8 -3.88 -10.54 17.66
CA GLY A 8 -3.54 -10.14 16.30
C GLY A 8 -2.42 -9.11 16.21
N MET A 9 -1.76 -9.08 15.05
CA MET A 9 -0.83 -8.03 14.64
C MET A 9 -1.34 -7.42 13.34
N VAL A 10 -1.52 -6.10 13.32
CA VAL A 10 -1.93 -5.36 12.14
C VAL A 10 -0.75 -4.55 11.63
N VAL A 11 -0.42 -4.66 10.35
CA VAL A 11 0.66 -3.92 9.71
C VAL A 11 0.08 -2.98 8.67
N PHE A 12 0.16 -1.67 8.90
CA PHE A 12 -0.07 -0.67 7.89
C PHE A 12 1.19 -0.51 7.06
N GLY A 13 1.09 -0.70 5.75
CA GLY A 13 2.21 -0.57 4.84
C GLY A 13 1.75 -0.63 3.39
N GLY A 14 2.57 -0.08 2.50
CA GLY A 14 2.35 -0.12 1.07
C GLY A 14 3.14 -1.22 0.39
N GLY A 15 3.57 -0.93 -0.84
CA GLY A 15 4.24 -1.83 -1.78
C GLY A 15 5.57 -2.45 -1.32
N THR A 16 6.62 -2.22 -2.10
CA THR A 16 7.85 -3.03 -2.05
C THR A 16 8.71 -2.83 -0.81
N ALA A 17 8.67 -1.67 -0.15
CA ALA A 17 9.50 -1.41 1.03
C ALA A 17 9.15 -2.37 2.18
N THR A 18 7.88 -2.49 2.53
CA THR A 18 7.40 -3.42 3.56
C THR A 18 7.62 -4.91 3.16
N ASN A 19 7.92 -5.23 1.89
CA ASN A 19 8.21 -6.62 1.49
C ASN A 19 9.55 -7.15 2.05
N SER A 20 10.49 -6.27 2.41
CA SER A 20 11.75 -6.68 3.05
C SER A 20 11.56 -7.10 4.50
N LEU A 21 10.45 -6.69 5.14
CA LEU A 21 10.18 -6.96 6.55
C LEU A 21 9.15 -8.09 6.79
N VAL A 22 8.71 -8.77 5.72
CA VAL A 22 7.68 -9.83 5.84
C VAL A 22 8.13 -10.97 6.72
N ASP A 23 9.35 -11.46 6.50
CA ASP A 23 9.85 -12.61 7.23
C ASP A 23 9.99 -12.27 8.73
N VAL A 24 10.37 -11.03 9.07
CA VAL A 24 10.36 -10.53 10.46
C VAL A 24 8.95 -10.60 11.07
N PHE A 25 7.93 -10.13 10.36
CA PHE A 25 6.56 -10.16 10.87
C PHE A 25 5.98 -11.58 10.95
N GLU A 26 6.32 -12.45 10.00
CA GLU A 26 5.94 -13.86 10.01
C GLU A 26 6.59 -14.62 11.19
N ASN A 27 7.88 -14.40 11.46
CA ASN A 27 8.57 -14.99 12.60
C ASN A 27 7.89 -14.61 13.93
N ILE A 28 7.54 -13.32 14.08
CA ILE A 28 6.82 -12.82 15.26
C ILE A 28 5.41 -13.44 15.35
N ARG A 29 4.73 -13.59 14.22
CA ARG A 29 3.41 -14.22 14.15
C ARG A 29 3.47 -15.68 14.59
N GLU A 30 4.45 -16.44 14.09
CA GLU A 30 4.66 -17.85 14.43
C GLU A 30 5.03 -18.02 15.89
N SER A 31 5.98 -17.23 16.40
CA SER A 31 6.41 -17.31 17.80
C SER A 31 5.27 -17.01 18.78
N ARG A 32 4.31 -16.15 18.36
CA ARG A 32 3.14 -15.75 19.16
C ARG A 32 1.87 -16.54 18.88
N ASN A 33 1.90 -17.44 17.91
CA ASN A 33 0.73 -18.16 17.39
C ASN A 33 -0.47 -17.22 17.21
N CYS A 34 -0.29 -16.21 16.36
CA CYS A 34 -1.21 -15.10 16.24
C CYS A 34 -1.63 -14.82 14.79
N SER A 35 -2.62 -13.94 14.59
CA SER A 35 -3.04 -13.51 13.24
C SER A 35 -2.23 -12.31 12.78
N LEU A 36 -1.93 -12.24 11.48
CA LEU A 36 -1.19 -11.15 10.86
C LEU A 36 -1.99 -10.55 9.70
N SER A 37 -2.39 -9.29 9.84
CA SER A 37 -3.19 -8.60 8.83
C SER A 37 -2.44 -7.39 8.29
N TYR A 38 -2.14 -7.40 7.00
CA TYR A 38 -1.57 -6.26 6.29
C TYR A 38 -2.71 -5.38 5.75
N VAL A 39 -2.71 -4.10 6.11
CA VAL A 39 -3.64 -3.10 5.57
C VAL A 39 -2.94 -2.39 4.42
N ILE A 40 -3.48 -2.54 3.22
CA ILE A 40 -2.85 -2.09 1.98
C ILE A 40 -3.70 -0.97 1.34
N PRO A 41 -3.12 0.21 1.04
CA PRO A 41 -3.84 1.28 0.34
C PRO A 41 -4.22 0.85 -1.08
N ILE A 42 -5.24 1.50 -1.64
CA ILE A 42 -5.81 1.17 -2.97
C ILE A 42 -5.73 2.35 -3.96
N SER A 43 -4.89 3.34 -3.67
CA SER A 43 -4.75 4.59 -4.42
C SER A 43 -3.67 4.56 -5.49
N ASP A 44 -2.96 3.44 -5.66
CA ASP A 44 -1.92 3.29 -6.67
C ASP A 44 -2.48 3.46 -8.09
N ASN A 45 -2.02 4.51 -8.77
CA ASN A 45 -2.36 4.83 -10.15
C ASN A 45 -1.12 4.84 -11.07
N GLY A 46 -0.01 4.23 -10.66
CA GLY A 46 1.23 4.15 -11.43
C GLY A 46 1.43 2.83 -12.17
N GLY A 47 2.39 2.79 -13.10
CA GLY A 47 2.87 1.59 -13.77
C GLY A 47 1.77 0.76 -14.44
N SER A 48 1.83 -0.57 -14.24
CA SER A 48 0.83 -1.51 -14.76
C SER A 48 -0.58 -1.31 -14.17
N SER A 49 -0.71 -0.67 -13.01
CA SER A 49 -2.02 -0.38 -12.42
C SER A 49 -2.74 0.71 -13.21
N SER A 50 -2.01 1.70 -13.74
CA SER A 50 -2.58 2.82 -14.51
C SER A 50 -3.39 2.37 -15.72
N GLU A 51 -2.85 1.45 -16.51
CA GLU A 51 -3.49 0.95 -17.72
C GLU A 51 -4.75 0.11 -17.42
N LEU A 52 -4.72 -0.65 -16.32
CA LEU A 52 -5.88 -1.40 -15.85
C LEU A 52 -6.98 -0.47 -15.36
N ILE A 53 -6.63 0.59 -14.61
CA ILE A 53 -7.57 1.60 -14.16
C ILE A 53 -8.19 2.33 -15.36
N ARG A 54 -7.38 2.68 -16.37
CA ARG A 54 -7.87 3.35 -17.59
C ARG A 54 -8.92 2.53 -18.34
N VAL A 55 -8.65 1.23 -18.51
CA VAL A 55 -9.52 0.34 -19.32
C VAL A 55 -10.68 -0.25 -18.51
N PHE A 56 -10.46 -0.61 -17.24
CA PHE A 56 -11.45 -1.32 -16.42
C PHE A 56 -12.05 -0.50 -15.29
N GLY A 57 -11.52 0.69 -15.01
CA GLY A 57 -11.73 1.38 -13.76
C GLY A 57 -11.29 0.54 -12.55
N GLY A 58 -11.80 0.90 -11.39
CA GLY A 58 -11.56 0.19 -10.14
C GLY A 58 -10.29 0.62 -9.40
N PRO A 59 -10.01 -0.03 -8.27
CA PRO A 59 -8.95 0.38 -7.35
C PRO A 59 -7.53 0.06 -7.88
N GLY A 60 -6.54 0.76 -7.35
CA GLY A 60 -5.13 0.39 -7.51
C GLY A 60 -4.84 -0.93 -6.79
N ILE A 61 -4.41 -1.94 -7.56
CA ILE A 61 -4.20 -3.32 -7.05
C ILE A 61 -2.72 -3.73 -6.95
N GLY A 62 -1.80 -2.87 -7.41
CA GLY A 62 -0.37 -3.19 -7.52
C GLY A 62 0.25 -3.62 -6.20
N ASP A 63 -0.04 -2.90 -5.12
CA ASP A 63 0.46 -3.17 -3.78
C ASP A 63 -0.18 -4.42 -3.16
N VAL A 64 -1.49 -4.62 -3.37
CA VAL A 64 -2.22 -5.82 -2.93
C VAL A 64 -1.61 -7.07 -3.58
N ARG A 65 -1.40 -7.03 -4.91
CA ARG A 65 -0.71 -8.10 -5.65
C ARG A 65 0.67 -8.35 -5.06
N SER A 66 1.48 -7.30 -4.91
CA SER A 66 2.85 -7.38 -4.40
C SER A 66 2.90 -8.09 -3.04
N ARG A 67 1.98 -7.73 -2.13
CA ARG A 67 1.84 -8.36 -0.82
C ARG A 67 1.47 -9.83 -0.93
N LEU A 68 0.41 -10.16 -1.67
CA LEU A 68 -0.07 -11.54 -1.81
C LEU A 68 1.02 -12.47 -2.36
N VAL A 69 1.77 -12.01 -3.36
CA VAL A 69 2.84 -12.82 -3.95
C VAL A 69 4.04 -12.98 -3.00
N ARG A 70 4.29 -12.00 -2.13
CA ARG A 70 5.33 -12.11 -1.08
C ARG A 70 4.95 -13.09 0.02
N LEU A 71 3.66 -13.26 0.30
CA LEU A 71 3.11 -14.14 1.33
C LEU A 71 2.97 -15.61 0.91
N ILE A 72 3.36 -15.97 -0.32
CA ILE A 72 3.33 -17.38 -0.78
C ILE A 72 4.32 -18.20 0.04
N PRO A 73 3.87 -19.18 0.84
CA PRO A 73 4.72 -19.88 1.78
C PRO A 73 5.60 -20.93 1.08
N GLY A 74 6.83 -21.11 1.57
CA GLY A 74 7.69 -22.22 1.16
C GLY A 74 8.01 -22.26 -0.35
N SER A 75 7.97 -21.12 -1.04
CA SER A 75 8.28 -21.05 -2.47
C SER A 75 9.72 -21.47 -2.81
N GLU A 76 10.60 -21.58 -1.82
CA GLU A 76 11.98 -22.04 -1.99
C GLU A 76 12.09 -23.57 -1.91
N ALA A 77 11.12 -24.23 -1.29
CA ALA A 77 11.09 -25.68 -1.08
C ALA A 77 10.09 -26.41 -1.99
N ASP A 78 9.06 -25.71 -2.46
CA ASP A 78 8.00 -26.26 -3.30
C ASP A 78 8.07 -25.69 -4.72
N ALA A 79 8.35 -26.55 -5.70
CA ALA A 79 8.56 -26.14 -7.09
C ALA A 79 7.30 -25.58 -7.76
N GLU A 80 6.11 -26.06 -7.40
CA GLU A 80 4.86 -25.54 -7.94
C GLU A 80 4.60 -24.13 -7.40
N ARG A 81 4.76 -23.93 -6.08
CA ARG A 81 4.61 -22.60 -5.45
C ARG A 81 5.64 -21.62 -5.97
N ALA A 82 6.87 -22.07 -6.24
CA ALA A 82 7.90 -21.26 -6.91
C ALA A 82 7.41 -20.77 -8.28
N SER A 83 6.85 -21.66 -9.09
CA SER A 83 6.33 -21.32 -10.42
C SER A 83 5.08 -20.43 -10.36
N ILE A 84 4.17 -20.65 -9.41
CA ILE A 84 3.01 -19.76 -9.19
C ILE A 84 3.49 -18.36 -8.79
N LYS A 85 4.47 -18.28 -7.88
CA LYS A 85 5.09 -17.01 -7.47
C LYS A 85 5.77 -16.32 -8.65
N ALA A 86 6.47 -17.07 -9.51
CA ALA A 86 7.08 -16.55 -10.72
C ALA A 86 6.02 -15.99 -11.70
N LEU A 87 4.95 -16.76 -11.95
CA LEU A 87 3.83 -16.35 -12.82
C LEU A 87 3.21 -15.02 -12.36
N PHE A 88 2.85 -14.90 -11.07
CA PHE A 88 2.19 -13.68 -10.59
C PHE A 88 3.14 -12.47 -10.38
N ASN A 89 4.45 -12.71 -10.28
CA ASN A 89 5.45 -11.66 -10.34
C ASN A 89 5.81 -11.24 -11.78
N TYR A 90 5.50 -12.09 -12.77
CA TYR A 90 5.89 -11.85 -14.16
C TYR A 90 5.33 -10.52 -14.68
N ARG A 91 6.21 -9.78 -15.35
CA ARG A 91 5.88 -8.57 -16.11
C ARG A 91 6.18 -8.84 -17.56
N LEU A 92 5.23 -8.52 -18.42
CA LEU A 92 5.39 -8.64 -19.87
C LEU A 92 6.50 -7.72 -20.37
N SER A 93 6.96 -7.98 -21.59
CA SER A 93 7.96 -7.17 -22.30
C SER A 93 7.61 -5.67 -22.27
N SER A 94 8.64 -4.83 -22.30
CA SER A 94 8.44 -3.39 -22.52
C SER A 94 8.05 -3.06 -23.96
N ASP A 95 8.33 -3.96 -24.91
CA ASP A 95 7.87 -3.83 -26.29
C ASP A 95 6.38 -4.25 -26.39
N PRO A 96 5.47 -3.36 -26.86
CA PRO A 96 4.04 -3.64 -26.87
C PRO A 96 3.65 -4.87 -27.72
N LEU A 97 4.33 -5.12 -28.84
CA LEU A 97 4.00 -6.24 -29.72
C LEU A 97 4.41 -7.56 -29.08
N GLN A 98 5.64 -7.64 -28.58
CA GLN A 98 6.12 -8.83 -27.85
C GLN A 98 5.30 -9.08 -26.59
N ALA A 99 4.94 -8.03 -25.85
CA ALA A 99 4.10 -8.15 -24.67
C ALA A 99 2.73 -8.74 -25.01
N ARG A 100 2.10 -8.31 -26.11
CA ARG A 100 0.84 -8.87 -26.58
C ARG A 100 0.97 -10.34 -26.96
N LEU A 101 2.03 -10.73 -27.66
CA LEU A 101 2.28 -12.14 -28.03
C LEU A 101 2.47 -13.02 -26.79
N GLN A 102 3.31 -12.58 -25.84
CA GLN A 102 3.50 -13.25 -24.56
C GLN A 102 2.19 -13.41 -23.78
N TRP A 103 1.36 -12.37 -23.74
CA TRP A 103 0.05 -12.45 -23.09
C TRP A 103 -0.83 -13.53 -23.73
N LEU A 104 -0.89 -13.59 -25.07
CA LEU A 104 -1.67 -14.62 -25.78
C LEU A 104 -1.14 -16.02 -25.50
N ASP A 105 0.18 -16.22 -25.49
CA ASP A 105 0.79 -17.52 -25.15
C ASP A 105 0.46 -17.94 -23.71
N ILE A 106 0.40 -17.00 -22.76
CA ILE A 106 0.00 -17.27 -21.37
C ILE A 106 -1.48 -17.66 -21.30
N VAL A 107 -2.38 -16.92 -21.96
CA VAL A 107 -3.83 -17.20 -21.99
C VAL A 107 -4.11 -18.57 -22.62
N GLU A 108 -3.45 -18.87 -23.73
CA GLU A 108 -3.57 -20.16 -24.44
C GLU A 108 -2.87 -21.31 -23.70
N GLY A 109 -2.08 -21.02 -22.67
CA GLY A 109 -1.37 -22.01 -21.88
C GLY A 109 -0.15 -22.62 -22.59
N ARG A 110 0.41 -21.92 -23.58
CA ARG A 110 1.59 -22.34 -24.34
C ARG A 110 2.89 -21.86 -23.70
N ASP A 111 2.83 -20.83 -22.87
CA ASP A 111 4.00 -20.24 -22.21
C ASP A 111 4.66 -21.17 -21.17
N GLU A 112 5.98 -21.11 -21.06
CA GLU A 112 6.79 -21.95 -20.15
C GLU A 112 6.52 -21.68 -18.66
N LEU A 113 5.94 -20.52 -18.31
CA LEU A 113 5.52 -20.20 -16.95
C LEU A 113 4.55 -21.24 -16.35
N TRP A 114 3.86 -22.01 -17.20
CA TRP A 114 2.95 -23.08 -16.77
C TRP A 114 3.63 -24.41 -16.44
N ALA A 115 4.90 -24.61 -16.78
CA ALA A 115 5.53 -25.92 -16.86
C ALA A 115 5.47 -26.77 -15.57
N LYS A 116 5.49 -26.13 -14.39
CA LYS A 116 5.46 -26.81 -13.08
C LYS A 116 4.19 -26.51 -12.27
N ILE A 117 3.15 -25.98 -12.91
CA ILE A 117 1.86 -25.70 -12.27
C ILE A 117 0.93 -26.87 -12.58
N SER A 118 0.30 -27.46 -11.54
CA SER A 118 -0.68 -28.54 -11.69
C SER A 118 -1.82 -28.16 -12.62
N SER A 119 -2.43 -29.16 -13.25
CA SER A 119 -3.51 -28.96 -14.21
C SER A 119 -4.69 -28.21 -13.58
N GLU A 120 -5.05 -28.54 -12.35
CA GLU A 120 -6.19 -27.97 -11.64
C GLU A 120 -5.98 -26.47 -11.38
N LYS A 121 -4.80 -26.09 -10.86
CA LYS A 121 -4.46 -24.69 -10.63
C LYS A 121 -4.30 -23.94 -11.93
N ARG A 122 -3.65 -24.55 -12.94
CA ARG A 122 -3.48 -23.96 -14.27
C ARG A 122 -4.82 -23.61 -14.88
N GLU A 123 -5.77 -24.55 -14.95
CA GLU A 123 -7.07 -24.30 -15.56
C GLU A 123 -7.91 -23.29 -14.77
N LEU A 124 -7.83 -23.30 -13.44
CA LEU A 124 -8.46 -22.28 -12.59
C LEU A 124 -7.88 -20.88 -12.81
N ILE A 125 -6.55 -20.75 -12.90
CA ILE A 125 -5.93 -19.44 -13.16
C ILE A 125 -6.25 -18.97 -14.58
N ARG A 126 -6.15 -19.87 -15.56
CA ARG A 126 -6.44 -19.58 -16.96
C ARG A 126 -7.88 -19.17 -17.20
N SER A 127 -8.86 -19.70 -16.47
CA SER A 127 -10.24 -19.24 -16.63
C SER A 127 -10.40 -17.74 -16.31
N VAL A 128 -9.66 -17.24 -15.32
CA VAL A 128 -9.60 -15.80 -14.99
C VAL A 128 -8.89 -15.01 -16.09
N PHE A 129 -7.79 -15.54 -16.64
CA PHE A 129 -7.09 -14.90 -17.76
C PHE A 129 -7.91 -14.85 -19.04
N ASN A 130 -8.65 -15.91 -19.36
CA ASN A 130 -9.59 -15.93 -20.48
C ASN A 130 -10.66 -14.86 -20.32
N HIS A 131 -11.21 -14.74 -19.11
CA HIS A 131 -12.22 -13.74 -18.81
C HIS A 131 -11.67 -12.32 -18.95
N VAL A 132 -10.52 -11.99 -18.34
CA VAL A 132 -9.94 -10.65 -18.47
C VAL A 132 -9.56 -10.35 -19.93
N ASN A 133 -9.05 -11.32 -20.68
CA ASN A 133 -8.75 -11.15 -22.11
C ASN A 133 -10.01 -10.82 -22.92
N LEU A 134 -11.12 -11.54 -22.69
CA LEU A 134 -12.41 -11.23 -23.32
C LEU A 134 -12.85 -9.79 -22.98
N GLU A 135 -12.73 -9.40 -21.72
CA GLU A 135 -13.12 -8.07 -21.26
C GLU A 135 -12.22 -6.95 -21.83
N ILE A 136 -10.92 -7.22 -22.06
CA ILE A 136 -10.01 -6.33 -22.82
C ILE A 136 -10.54 -6.14 -24.24
N VAL A 137 -10.85 -7.24 -24.94
CA VAL A 137 -11.29 -7.18 -26.34
C VAL A 137 -12.62 -6.43 -26.48
N LYS A 138 -13.59 -6.65 -25.58
CA LYS A 138 -14.87 -5.91 -25.57
C LYS A 138 -14.71 -4.40 -25.41
N ARG A 139 -13.64 -3.97 -24.74
CA ARG A 139 -13.36 -2.56 -24.45
C ARG A 139 -12.44 -1.90 -25.46
N ALA A 140 -11.91 -2.65 -26.43
CA ALA A 140 -11.11 -2.08 -27.50
C ALA A 140 -11.96 -1.12 -28.36
N ARG A 141 -11.37 0.01 -28.72
CA ARG A 141 -11.91 1.05 -29.62
C ARG A 141 -10.85 1.41 -30.67
N PRO A 142 -11.23 1.97 -31.82
CA PRO A 142 -10.26 2.36 -32.85
C PRO A 142 -9.19 3.34 -32.35
N SER A 143 -9.56 4.26 -31.46
CA SER A 143 -8.66 5.26 -30.85
C SER A 143 -8.02 4.78 -29.55
N SER A 144 -8.40 3.62 -29.02
CA SER A 144 -7.95 3.15 -27.72
C SER A 144 -7.96 1.63 -27.59
N VAL A 145 -6.76 1.07 -27.40
CA VAL A 145 -6.56 -0.35 -27.15
C VAL A 145 -5.77 -0.54 -25.87
N PHE A 146 -5.89 -1.72 -25.28
CA PHE A 146 -5.11 -2.08 -24.10
C PHE A 146 -3.63 -2.24 -24.46
N ASN A 147 -2.77 -1.54 -23.73
CA ASN A 147 -1.33 -1.62 -23.87
C ASN A 147 -0.76 -2.68 -22.93
N PHE A 148 -0.25 -3.78 -23.49
CA PHE A 148 0.34 -4.87 -22.72
C PHE A 148 1.75 -4.59 -22.22
N ALA A 149 2.41 -3.53 -22.69
CA ALA A 149 3.79 -3.23 -22.32
C ALA A 149 3.96 -3.10 -20.80
N LYS A 150 4.90 -3.88 -20.24
CA LYS A 150 5.20 -3.94 -18.79
C LYS A 150 4.02 -4.36 -17.90
N ALA A 151 2.92 -4.85 -18.47
CA ALA A 151 1.75 -5.28 -17.70
C ALA A 151 2.12 -6.42 -16.75
N SER A 152 1.63 -6.37 -15.52
CA SER A 152 1.86 -7.42 -14.53
C SER A 152 0.79 -8.49 -14.64
N ILE A 153 1.22 -9.75 -14.79
CA ILE A 153 0.32 -10.91 -14.87
C ILE A 153 -0.53 -11.05 -13.60
N GLY A 154 0.04 -10.84 -12.42
CA GLY A 154 -0.73 -10.82 -11.18
C GLY A 154 -1.76 -9.69 -11.10
N ASN A 155 -1.49 -8.53 -11.71
CA ASN A 155 -2.47 -7.45 -11.74
C ASN A 155 -3.63 -7.79 -12.70
N LEU A 156 -3.33 -8.40 -13.86
CA LEU A 156 -4.33 -8.92 -14.79
C LEU A 156 -5.20 -10.00 -14.12
N PHE A 157 -4.60 -10.88 -13.31
CA PHE A 157 -5.35 -11.88 -12.53
C PHE A 157 -6.33 -11.23 -11.56
N LEU A 158 -5.87 -10.33 -10.69
CA LEU A 158 -6.73 -9.69 -9.68
C LEU A 158 -7.83 -8.83 -10.34
N THR A 159 -7.51 -8.14 -11.43
CA THR A 159 -8.51 -7.40 -12.22
C THR A 159 -9.54 -8.34 -12.83
N GLY A 160 -9.10 -9.42 -13.45
CA GLY A 160 -9.98 -10.45 -14.01
C GLY A 160 -10.89 -11.08 -12.96
N GLY A 161 -10.33 -11.46 -11.82
CA GLY A 161 -11.09 -12.03 -10.71
C GLY A 161 -12.11 -11.04 -10.12
N ARG A 162 -11.75 -9.77 -10.02
CA ARG A 162 -12.66 -8.70 -9.57
C ARG A 162 -13.80 -8.51 -10.55
N VAL A 163 -13.52 -8.42 -11.84
CA VAL A 163 -14.55 -8.23 -12.88
C VAL A 163 -15.47 -9.45 -12.95
N PHE A 164 -14.90 -10.65 -12.86
CA PHE A 164 -15.65 -11.91 -12.87
C PHE A 164 -16.61 -12.03 -11.68
N THR A 165 -16.14 -11.71 -10.47
CA THR A 165 -16.91 -11.87 -9.22
C THR A 165 -17.72 -10.63 -8.83
N GLY A 166 -17.40 -9.47 -9.42
CA GLY A 166 -17.88 -8.18 -8.94
C GLY A 166 -17.34 -7.78 -7.56
N SER A 167 -16.22 -8.36 -7.10
CA SER A 167 -15.69 -8.14 -5.75
C SER A 167 -14.16 -8.24 -5.68
N LEU A 168 -13.50 -7.14 -5.31
CA LEU A 168 -12.04 -7.15 -5.09
C LEU A 168 -11.65 -8.15 -4.00
N GLU A 169 -12.41 -8.23 -2.90
CA GLU A 169 -12.10 -9.16 -1.81
C GLU A 169 -12.19 -10.62 -2.24
N SER A 170 -13.14 -10.95 -3.12
CA SER A 170 -13.28 -12.31 -3.65
C SER A 170 -12.11 -12.66 -4.57
N ALA A 171 -11.62 -11.70 -5.35
CA ALA A 171 -10.42 -11.88 -6.17
C ALA A 171 -9.16 -12.10 -5.32
N ILE A 172 -9.02 -11.32 -4.24
CA ILE A 172 -7.94 -11.49 -3.25
C ILE A 172 -8.02 -12.88 -2.60
N TYR A 173 -9.20 -13.28 -2.14
CA TYR A 173 -9.43 -14.59 -1.53
C TYR A 173 -9.10 -15.75 -2.48
N LEU A 174 -9.50 -15.64 -3.75
CA LEU A 174 -9.18 -16.64 -4.78
C LEU A 174 -7.66 -16.76 -4.96
N LEU A 175 -6.95 -15.64 -5.11
CA LEU A 175 -5.49 -15.64 -5.24
C LEU A 175 -4.81 -16.22 -4.00
N SER A 176 -5.25 -15.82 -2.80
CA SER A 176 -4.72 -16.36 -1.53
C SER A 176 -4.88 -17.88 -1.44
N THR A 177 -6.02 -18.41 -1.87
CA THR A 177 -6.31 -19.84 -1.84
C THR A 177 -5.45 -20.61 -2.84
N ILE A 178 -5.33 -20.12 -4.08
CA ILE A 178 -4.45 -20.70 -5.12
C ILE A 178 -3.01 -20.77 -4.64
N CYS A 179 -2.56 -19.71 -3.98
CA CYS A 179 -1.21 -19.57 -3.42
C CYS A 179 -1.00 -20.28 -2.08
N CYS A 180 -2.03 -20.92 -1.52
CA CYS A 180 -1.99 -21.56 -0.20
C CYS A 180 -1.51 -20.64 0.93
N ILE A 181 -1.86 -19.35 0.88
CA ILE A 181 -1.56 -18.40 1.97
C ILE A 181 -2.33 -18.85 3.22
N PRO A 182 -1.68 -18.97 4.40
CA PRO A 182 -2.35 -19.42 5.62
C PRO A 182 -3.53 -18.51 6.00
N PRO A 183 -4.65 -19.04 6.52
CA PRO A 183 -5.82 -18.24 6.90
C PRO A 183 -5.55 -17.28 8.07
N THR A 184 -4.46 -17.50 8.81
CA THR A 184 -3.97 -16.60 9.86
C THR A 184 -3.26 -15.37 9.32
N VAL A 185 -3.02 -15.30 8.00
CA VAL A 185 -2.34 -14.18 7.34
C VAL A 185 -3.25 -13.60 6.25
N SER A 186 -3.44 -12.29 6.25
CA SER A 186 -4.35 -11.63 5.30
C SER A 186 -3.78 -10.34 4.74
N ALA A 187 -3.94 -10.10 3.44
CA ALA A 187 -3.76 -8.80 2.82
C ALA A 187 -5.13 -8.15 2.62
N LEU A 188 -5.42 -7.11 3.40
CA LEU A 188 -6.71 -6.43 3.44
C LEU A 188 -6.60 -5.10 2.67
N PRO A 189 -7.42 -4.86 1.63
CA PRO A 189 -7.49 -3.55 1.00
C PRO A 189 -8.11 -2.57 1.99
N ALA A 190 -7.51 -1.37 2.11
CA ALA A 190 -7.91 -0.35 3.08
C ALA A 190 -9.36 0.10 2.86
N ILE A 191 -9.82 0.12 1.60
CA ILE A 191 -11.22 0.35 1.20
C ILE A 191 -11.70 -0.88 0.42
N ASN A 192 -12.89 -1.38 0.75
CA ASN A 192 -13.56 -2.40 -0.07
C ASN A 192 -14.40 -1.70 -1.15
N THR A 193 -13.93 -1.73 -2.40
CA THR A 193 -14.57 -1.01 -3.50
C THR A 193 -14.27 -1.66 -4.86
N ASN A 194 -15.19 -1.47 -5.82
CA ASN A 194 -14.97 -1.75 -7.24
C ASN A 194 -14.72 -0.48 -8.06
N PHE A 195 -14.71 0.69 -7.41
CA PHE A 195 -14.53 2.00 -8.03
C PHE A 195 -13.14 2.55 -7.74
N THR A 196 -12.65 3.37 -8.65
CA THR A 196 -11.37 4.06 -8.50
C THR A 196 -11.50 5.16 -7.46
N HIS A 197 -10.55 5.19 -6.54
CA HIS A 197 -10.41 6.23 -5.53
C HIS A 197 -8.98 6.76 -5.65
N HIS A 198 -8.84 8.08 -5.75
CA HIS A 198 -7.54 8.73 -5.86
C HIS A 198 -7.26 9.51 -4.59
N ILE A 199 -6.00 9.89 -4.41
CA ILE A 199 -5.57 10.76 -3.32
C ILE A 199 -5.04 12.08 -3.89
N SER A 200 -5.23 13.15 -3.12
CA SER A 200 -4.60 14.45 -3.33
C SER A 200 -3.79 14.83 -2.09
N ALA A 201 -2.73 15.59 -2.32
CA ALA A 201 -1.87 16.18 -1.31
C ALA A 201 -1.98 17.71 -1.35
N GLY A 202 -2.17 18.32 -0.18
CA GLY A 202 -2.05 19.76 0.03
C GLY A 202 -0.69 20.06 0.65
N LEU A 203 0.05 20.97 0.03
CA LEU A 203 1.36 21.41 0.49
C LEU A 203 1.25 22.69 1.33
N ALA A 204 2.25 22.95 2.17
CA ALA A 204 2.28 24.12 3.07
C ALA A 204 2.30 25.48 2.38
N ASN A 205 2.64 25.53 1.09
CA ASN A 205 2.56 26.74 0.27
C ASN A 205 1.19 26.92 -0.40
N GLY A 206 0.20 26.07 -0.11
CA GLY A 206 -1.13 26.06 -0.72
C GLY A 206 -1.23 25.30 -2.05
N THR A 207 -0.12 24.78 -2.59
CA THR A 207 -0.16 23.97 -3.81
C THR A 207 -0.85 22.62 -3.54
N GLN A 208 -1.69 22.18 -4.48
CA GLN A 208 -2.33 20.86 -4.46
C GLN A 208 -1.77 19.96 -5.56
N ILE A 209 -1.49 18.71 -5.23
CA ILE A 209 -1.03 17.68 -6.16
C ILE A 209 -2.02 16.52 -6.14
N THR A 210 -2.47 16.09 -7.31
CA THR A 210 -3.48 15.04 -7.45
C THR A 210 -2.91 13.79 -8.10
N GLY A 211 -3.23 12.63 -7.53
CA GLY A 211 -2.78 11.32 -7.97
C GLY A 211 -1.55 10.83 -7.21
N GLN A 212 -1.59 9.57 -6.75
CA GLN A 212 -0.51 8.98 -5.97
C GLN A 212 0.83 9.01 -6.71
N ASN A 213 0.82 8.68 -8.00
CA ASN A 213 2.04 8.72 -8.81
C ASN A 213 2.61 10.14 -8.90
N SER A 214 1.79 11.18 -9.10
CA SER A 214 2.27 12.57 -9.14
C SER A 214 2.90 13.06 -7.83
N ILE A 215 2.40 12.53 -6.69
CA ILE A 215 2.92 12.84 -5.36
C ILE A 215 4.31 12.21 -5.18
N SER A 216 4.43 10.91 -5.47
CA SER A 216 5.67 10.12 -5.24
C SER A 216 6.70 10.23 -6.36
N HIS A 217 6.27 10.26 -7.61
CA HIS A 217 7.08 10.04 -8.81
C HIS A 217 6.57 10.94 -9.95
N PRO A 218 7.04 12.19 -10.08
CA PRO A 218 6.54 13.08 -11.12
C PRO A 218 6.80 12.47 -12.51
N SER A 219 5.78 12.42 -13.33
CA SER A 219 5.99 12.57 -14.78
C SER A 219 6.02 14.07 -15.07
N ALA A 220 6.61 14.49 -16.20
CA ALA A 220 6.82 15.90 -16.55
C ALA A 220 5.65 16.83 -16.14
N PRO A 221 5.96 18.03 -15.61
CA PRO A 221 5.06 18.79 -14.74
C PRO A 221 3.76 19.17 -15.43
N THR A 222 2.64 18.92 -14.76
CA THR A 222 1.36 19.55 -15.09
C THR A 222 0.68 19.95 -13.77
N SER A 223 1.17 21.04 -13.18
CA SER A 223 0.44 21.76 -12.13
C SER A 223 -0.69 22.54 -12.80
N LEU A 224 -1.94 22.17 -12.56
CA LEU A 224 -3.09 23.01 -12.83
C LEU A 224 -3.76 23.29 -11.48
N THR A 225 -3.76 24.55 -11.08
CA THR A 225 -4.55 25.05 -9.96
C THR A 225 -6.00 25.22 -10.40
N ASP A 226 -6.97 25.10 -9.48
CA ASP A 226 -8.41 25.29 -9.78
C ASP A 226 -8.73 26.67 -10.40
N ASP A 227 -7.87 27.68 -10.21
CA ASP A 227 -7.99 29.01 -10.85
C ASP A 227 -7.72 28.99 -12.37
N ASP A 228 -7.00 27.98 -12.89
CA ASP A 228 -6.56 27.93 -14.30
C ASP A 228 -7.69 27.46 -15.24
N LEU A 229 -8.82 26.99 -14.69
CA LEU A 229 -10.02 26.63 -15.45
C LEU A 229 -10.91 27.84 -15.79
N LEU A 230 -10.69 29.00 -15.14
CA LEU A 230 -11.57 30.16 -15.28
C LEU A 230 -10.84 31.48 -15.62
N GLY A 231 -9.53 31.49 -15.83
CA GLY A 231 -8.87 32.73 -16.26
C GLY A 231 -7.41 32.57 -16.69
N ASN A 232 -7.16 32.93 -17.95
CA ASN A 232 -5.86 33.15 -18.59
C ASN A 232 -4.98 31.93 -18.95
N GLY A 233 -5.20 31.41 -20.16
CA GLY A 233 -4.09 31.39 -21.15
C GLY A 233 -3.28 30.12 -21.34
N ASN A 234 -3.73 28.94 -20.89
CA ASN A 234 -3.06 27.66 -21.19
C ASN A 234 -3.79 26.89 -22.32
N ASN A 235 -3.66 27.35 -23.57
CA ASN A 235 -4.25 26.69 -24.75
C ASN A 235 -3.84 25.21 -24.89
N ASN A 236 -2.65 24.82 -24.40
CA ASN A 236 -2.18 23.44 -24.48
C ASN A 236 -2.98 22.48 -23.59
N ALA A 237 -3.43 22.91 -22.40
CA ALA A 237 -4.17 22.04 -21.50
C ALA A 237 -5.59 21.76 -22.03
N LEU A 238 -6.26 22.78 -22.58
CA LEU A 238 -7.56 22.62 -23.23
C LEU A 238 -7.48 21.75 -24.49
N LEU A 239 -6.42 21.89 -25.29
CA LEU A 239 -6.18 21.04 -26.45
C LEU A 239 -5.88 19.58 -26.05
N GLU A 240 -5.03 19.35 -25.04
CA GLU A 240 -4.80 18.00 -24.48
C GLU A 240 -6.10 17.41 -23.94
N MET A 241 -6.94 18.21 -23.28
CA MET A 241 -8.26 17.80 -22.78
C MET A 241 -9.21 17.41 -23.91
N GLU A 242 -9.33 18.23 -24.95
CA GLU A 242 -10.16 17.93 -26.11
C GLU A 242 -9.67 16.68 -26.86
N GLU A 243 -8.35 16.49 -26.98
CA GLU A 243 -7.80 15.26 -27.57
C GLU A 243 -8.12 14.04 -26.72
N HIS A 244 -8.00 14.13 -25.39
CA HIS A 244 -8.33 13.03 -24.48
C HIS A 244 -9.84 12.73 -24.39
N ASP A 245 -10.69 13.75 -24.52
CA ASP A 245 -12.15 13.58 -24.55
C ASP A 245 -12.63 12.97 -25.88
N ARG A 246 -11.83 13.08 -26.96
CA ARG A 246 -12.06 12.35 -28.22
C ARG A 246 -11.66 10.86 -28.13
N ILE A 247 -10.91 10.45 -27.11
CA ILE A 247 -10.58 9.04 -26.89
C ILE A 247 -11.79 8.36 -26.22
N GLU A 248 -12.46 7.47 -26.94
CA GLU A 248 -13.49 6.60 -26.38
C GLU A 248 -12.88 5.58 -25.40
N ASP A 249 -12.64 6.01 -24.16
CA ASP A 249 -12.13 5.18 -23.06
C ASP A 249 -13.22 4.79 -22.06
N ALA A 250 -12.90 3.92 -21.11
CA ALA A 250 -13.78 3.59 -19.99
C ALA A 250 -13.81 4.66 -18.89
N THR A 251 -13.10 5.79 -19.09
CA THR A 251 -13.11 6.93 -18.18
C THR A 251 -14.50 7.58 -18.19
N LEU A 252 -15.01 7.90 -17.00
CA LEU A 252 -16.30 8.58 -16.90
C LEU A 252 -16.19 9.99 -17.51
N PRO A 253 -17.19 10.45 -18.28
CA PRO A 253 -17.21 11.83 -18.78
C PRO A 253 -17.00 12.83 -17.64
N GLY A 254 -16.08 13.78 -17.80
CA GLY A 254 -15.74 14.79 -16.78
C GLY A 254 -14.71 14.36 -15.74
N SER A 255 -14.10 13.17 -15.82
CA SER A 255 -13.00 12.78 -14.92
C SER A 255 -11.79 13.71 -15.06
N LEU A 256 -11.02 13.98 -14.00
CA LEU A 256 -9.85 14.87 -14.08
C LEU A 256 -8.81 14.37 -15.10
N PRO A 257 -8.35 15.20 -16.05
CA PRO A 257 -7.40 14.81 -17.09
C PRO A 257 -6.09 14.21 -16.52
N MET A 258 -5.59 14.78 -15.43
CA MET A 258 -4.37 14.30 -14.75
C MET A 258 -4.47 12.86 -14.25
N LEU A 259 -5.67 12.35 -14.00
CA LEU A 259 -5.89 10.97 -13.57
C LEU A 259 -6.01 9.98 -14.74
N ARG A 260 -6.15 10.48 -15.98
CA ARG A 260 -6.34 9.68 -17.19
C ARG A 260 -5.02 9.31 -17.89
N LYS A 261 -3.90 9.95 -17.52
CA LYS A 261 -2.59 9.73 -18.15
C LYS A 261 -2.05 8.31 -17.89
N GLN A 262 -1.46 7.70 -18.91
CA GLN A 262 -0.80 6.40 -18.81
C GLN A 262 0.59 6.55 -18.17
N TYR A 263 0.73 6.15 -16.91
CA TYR A 263 2.00 6.22 -16.17
C TYR A 263 2.82 4.92 -16.31
N ILE A 264 3.11 4.49 -17.55
CA ILE A 264 3.76 3.19 -17.82
C ILE A 264 5.25 3.19 -17.46
N ASN A 265 5.95 4.31 -17.63
CA ASN A 265 7.35 4.47 -17.29
C ASN A 265 7.48 5.17 -15.94
N PHE A 266 7.98 4.45 -14.92
CA PHE A 266 8.32 4.99 -13.61
C PHE A 266 9.83 4.81 -13.37
N SER A 267 10.47 5.82 -12.79
CA SER A 267 11.85 5.75 -12.29
C SER A 267 11.87 6.37 -10.89
N LYS A 268 12.58 5.73 -9.96
CA LYS A 268 12.80 6.24 -8.59
C LYS A 268 14.15 6.96 -8.43
N ALA A 269 14.90 7.11 -9.52
CA ALA A 269 16.29 7.54 -9.46
C ALA A 269 16.46 9.07 -9.52
N ASP A 270 15.50 9.79 -10.12
CA ASP A 270 15.58 11.24 -10.36
C ASP A 270 14.26 11.91 -9.95
N GLU A 271 14.04 11.99 -8.63
CA GLU A 271 12.88 12.69 -8.07
C GLU A 271 13.29 14.08 -7.62
N GLU A 272 12.77 15.12 -8.29
CA GLU A 272 12.90 16.49 -7.78
C GLU A 272 12.21 16.62 -6.41
N ASP A 273 12.65 17.57 -5.59
CA ASP A 273 11.95 17.88 -4.34
C ASP A 273 10.54 18.44 -4.62
N LEU A 274 9.61 18.21 -3.68
CA LEU A 274 8.36 18.98 -3.66
C LEU A 274 8.64 20.44 -3.30
N PRO A 275 7.90 21.41 -3.86
CA PRO A 275 8.14 22.84 -3.61
C PRO A 275 7.89 23.25 -2.14
N ALA A 276 7.12 22.45 -1.40
CA ALA A 276 6.88 22.60 0.03
C ALA A 276 6.51 21.24 0.65
N ARG A 277 6.53 21.16 1.98
CA ARG A 277 6.13 19.96 2.74
C ARG A 277 4.64 19.66 2.50
N ILE A 278 4.29 18.37 2.45
CA ILE A 278 2.90 17.93 2.51
C ILE A 278 2.35 18.22 3.92
N GLU A 279 1.20 18.89 3.98
CA GLU A 279 0.44 19.11 5.21
C GLU A 279 -0.67 18.09 5.39
N ARG A 280 -1.34 17.71 4.29
CA ARG A 280 -2.54 16.87 4.34
C ARG A 280 -2.69 15.98 3.11
N ILE A 281 -3.28 14.80 3.31
CA ILE A 281 -3.71 13.87 2.26
C ILE A 281 -5.20 13.59 2.44
N TRP A 282 -5.96 13.61 1.35
CA TRP A 282 -7.38 13.23 1.34
C TRP A 282 -7.72 12.43 0.09
N TYR A 283 -8.85 11.72 0.14
CA TYR A 283 -9.38 11.01 -1.00
C TYR A 283 -10.21 11.93 -1.88
N ILE A 284 -10.15 11.72 -3.19
CA ILE A 284 -11.00 12.38 -4.17
C ILE A 284 -11.71 11.33 -5.04
N ASN A 285 -12.87 11.71 -5.55
CA ASN A 285 -13.52 10.96 -6.62
C ASN A 285 -12.83 11.25 -7.97
N PRO A 286 -13.19 10.54 -9.06
CA PRO A 286 -12.62 10.80 -10.39
C PRO A 286 -12.81 12.24 -10.92
N TYR A 287 -13.76 13.00 -10.37
CA TYR A 287 -14.05 14.39 -10.75
C TYR A 287 -13.24 15.43 -9.98
N GLY A 288 -12.41 15.01 -9.02
CA GLY A 288 -11.58 15.92 -8.22
C GLY A 288 -12.21 16.37 -6.90
N HIS A 289 -13.45 16.00 -6.63
CA HIS A 289 -14.09 16.39 -5.38
C HIS A 289 -13.59 15.52 -4.22
N GLU A 290 -13.27 16.17 -3.10
CA GLU A 290 -12.94 15.50 -1.85
C GLU A 290 -14.07 14.56 -1.42
N ILE A 291 -13.70 13.35 -1.04
CA ILE A 291 -14.58 12.32 -0.50
C ILE A 291 -13.99 11.77 0.78
N TRP A 292 -14.87 11.27 1.65
CA TRP A 292 -14.46 10.72 2.94
C TRP A 292 -14.91 9.24 3.06
N PRO A 293 -14.16 8.32 2.42
CA PRO A 293 -14.55 6.92 2.34
C PRO A 293 -14.43 6.20 3.68
N LEU A 294 -15.32 5.22 3.87
CA LEU A 294 -15.27 4.31 5.01
C LEU A 294 -14.16 3.27 4.82
N ALA A 295 -13.39 3.01 5.88
CA ALA A 295 -12.45 1.90 5.88
C ALA A 295 -13.15 0.56 5.71
N ASN A 296 -12.43 -0.42 5.16
CA ASN A 296 -12.90 -1.79 5.05
C ASN A 296 -13.28 -2.32 6.46
N PRO A 297 -14.51 -2.84 6.66
CA PRO A 297 -14.91 -3.41 7.95
C PRO A 297 -13.95 -4.49 8.48
N LYS A 298 -13.33 -5.30 7.60
CA LYS A 298 -12.33 -6.31 8.00
C LYS A 298 -11.06 -5.67 8.59
N VAL A 299 -10.68 -4.49 8.12
CA VAL A 299 -9.56 -3.73 8.69
C VAL A 299 -9.90 -3.25 10.10
N LEU A 300 -11.08 -2.67 10.28
CA LEU A 300 -11.53 -2.21 11.60
C LEU A 300 -11.61 -3.37 12.60
N GLU A 301 -12.06 -4.54 12.15
CA GLU A 301 -12.13 -5.74 12.99
C GLU A 301 -10.75 -6.33 13.29
N ALA A 302 -9.84 -6.32 12.32
CA ALA A 302 -8.45 -6.71 12.56
C ALA A 302 -7.78 -5.81 13.61
N ILE A 303 -8.01 -4.49 13.55
CA ILE A 303 -7.52 -3.53 14.55
C ILE A 303 -8.15 -3.82 15.92
N ARG A 304 -9.45 -4.06 15.99
CA ARG A 304 -10.17 -4.40 17.23
C ARG A 304 -9.57 -5.63 17.93
N HIS A 305 -9.14 -6.63 17.17
CA HIS A 305 -8.55 -7.87 17.71
C HIS A 305 -7.02 -7.83 17.85
N ALA A 306 -6.37 -6.74 17.44
CA ALA A 306 -4.92 -6.63 17.48
C ALA A 306 -4.42 -6.35 18.90
N GLY A 307 -3.37 -7.06 19.30
CA GLY A 307 -2.51 -6.68 20.43
C GLY A 307 -1.46 -5.64 20.04
N ALA A 308 -1.08 -5.62 18.75
CA ALA A 308 -0.11 -4.70 18.18
C ALA A 308 -0.54 -4.17 16.81
N VAL A 309 -0.28 -2.89 16.58
CA VAL A 309 -0.36 -2.20 15.28
C VAL A 309 1.05 -1.74 14.93
N ILE A 310 1.48 -1.98 13.70
CA ILE A 310 2.77 -1.59 13.18
C ILE A 310 2.54 -0.68 11.97
N TYR A 311 3.07 0.53 12.02
CA TYR A 311 3.23 1.38 10.85
C TYR A 311 4.61 1.07 10.27
N SER A 312 4.63 0.28 9.20
CA SER A 312 5.86 -0.26 8.61
C SER A 312 6.60 0.78 7.77
N ILE A 313 7.80 0.41 7.30
CA ILE A 313 8.56 1.23 6.35
C ILE A 313 7.83 1.34 5.00
N GLY A 314 7.94 2.50 4.38
CA GLY A 314 7.27 2.88 3.13
C GLY A 314 6.99 4.37 3.09
N SER A 315 6.55 4.87 1.94
CA SER A 315 6.27 6.30 1.78
C SER A 315 5.16 6.74 2.71
N LEU A 316 5.42 7.79 3.49
CA LEU A 316 4.53 8.21 4.57
C LEU A 316 3.16 8.61 4.03
N TYR A 317 3.14 9.47 3.01
CA TYR A 317 1.92 10.12 2.53
C TYR A 317 1.17 9.35 1.44
N THR A 318 1.82 8.39 0.78
CA THR A 318 1.19 7.57 -0.26
C THR A 318 1.01 6.10 0.12
N SER A 319 1.63 5.61 1.18
CA SER A 319 1.44 4.23 1.67
C SER A 319 0.73 4.14 3.02
N ILE A 320 1.20 4.89 4.03
CA ILE A 320 0.71 4.76 5.40
C ILE A 320 -0.51 5.65 5.63
N VAL A 321 -0.35 6.96 5.46
CA VAL A 321 -1.39 7.98 5.71
C VAL A 321 -2.69 7.69 4.95
N PRO A 322 -2.71 7.26 3.67
CA PRO A 322 -3.95 6.96 2.97
C PRO A 322 -4.79 5.87 3.64
N SER A 323 -4.15 4.93 4.34
CA SER A 323 -4.87 3.90 5.10
C SER A 323 -5.39 4.40 6.45
N LEU A 324 -4.85 5.50 6.98
CA LEU A 324 -5.17 6.05 8.29
C LEU A 324 -6.25 7.13 8.26
N VAL A 325 -6.32 7.93 7.19
CA VAL A 325 -7.33 8.99 7.01
C VAL A 325 -8.75 8.45 6.79
N LEU A 326 -8.89 7.16 6.52
CA LEU A 326 -10.16 6.51 6.24
C LEU A 326 -11.08 6.50 7.45
N ARG A 327 -12.36 6.84 7.23
CA ARG A 327 -13.33 6.99 8.31
C ARG A 327 -13.37 5.75 9.20
N GLY A 328 -13.21 5.97 10.51
CA GLY A 328 -13.26 4.94 11.54
C GLY A 328 -11.91 4.35 11.96
N VAL A 329 -10.82 4.55 11.19
CA VAL A 329 -9.52 3.95 11.52
C VAL A 329 -8.92 4.54 12.80
N GLY A 330 -8.90 5.86 12.93
CA GLY A 330 -8.39 6.53 14.14
C GLY A 330 -9.20 6.18 15.39
N ALA A 331 -10.53 6.14 15.29
CA ALA A 331 -11.38 5.68 16.39
C ALA A 331 -11.08 4.22 16.76
N ALA A 332 -10.87 3.35 15.77
CA ALA A 332 -10.47 1.97 16.02
C ALA A 332 -9.11 1.90 16.70
N LEU A 333 -8.10 2.65 16.25
CA LEU A 333 -6.78 2.69 16.89
C LEU A 333 -6.85 3.19 18.33
N ALA A 334 -7.60 4.26 18.60
CA ALA A 334 -7.73 4.84 19.93
C ALA A 334 -8.49 3.92 20.91
N ASN A 335 -9.55 3.24 20.45
CA ASN A 335 -10.50 2.52 21.33
C ASN A 335 -10.37 0.99 21.34
N SER A 336 -9.54 0.40 20.48
CA SER A 336 -9.42 -1.07 20.29
C SER A 336 -8.76 -1.84 21.44
N GLY A 337 -8.23 -1.17 22.45
CA GLY A 337 -7.40 -1.83 23.47
C GLY A 337 -6.03 -2.29 22.96
N VAL A 338 -5.65 -1.91 21.72
CA VAL A 338 -4.32 -2.14 21.14
C VAL A 338 -3.25 -1.52 22.04
N ARG A 339 -2.40 -2.39 22.61
CA ARG A 339 -1.37 -2.01 23.59
C ARG A 339 -0.16 -1.36 22.94
N TYR A 340 0.24 -1.88 21.78
CA TYR A 340 1.45 -1.47 21.09
C TYR A 340 1.10 -0.90 19.73
N LYS A 341 1.51 0.34 19.48
CA LYS A 341 1.38 1.04 18.21
C LYS A 341 2.78 1.53 17.82
N VAL A 342 3.44 0.78 16.95
CA VAL A 342 4.87 0.89 16.69
C VAL A 342 5.08 1.51 15.32
N LEU A 343 5.73 2.66 15.26
CA LEU A 343 6.20 3.25 14.00
C LEU A 343 7.62 2.76 13.72
N ILE A 344 7.84 2.14 12.57
CA ILE A 344 9.18 1.82 12.06
C ILE A 344 9.54 2.89 11.02
N LEU A 345 10.52 3.74 11.33
CA LEU A 345 10.90 4.84 10.45
C LEU A 345 11.61 4.33 9.19
N ASN A 346 11.46 5.07 8.09
CA ASN A 346 12.24 4.84 6.88
C ASN A 346 13.74 5.07 7.17
N SER A 347 14.58 4.32 6.48
CA SER A 347 16.04 4.48 6.56
C SER A 347 16.58 5.63 5.70
N THR A 348 15.74 6.17 4.81
CA THR A 348 16.03 7.32 3.97
C THR A 348 14.79 8.22 3.87
N ILE A 349 14.99 9.52 3.75
CA ILE A 349 13.96 10.49 3.36
C ILE A 349 13.67 10.30 1.86
N ASP A 350 12.39 10.41 1.50
CA ASP A 350 11.90 10.39 0.11
C ASP A 350 11.32 11.76 -0.28
N ARG A 351 10.96 11.93 -1.55
CA ARG A 351 10.38 13.18 -2.09
C ARG A 351 9.21 13.70 -1.26
N GLU A 352 8.34 12.79 -0.79
CA GLU A 352 7.14 13.12 0.00
C GLU A 352 7.48 13.63 1.40
N THR A 353 8.70 13.33 1.87
CA THR A 353 9.18 13.68 3.21
C THR A 353 10.30 14.74 3.20
N GLY A 354 10.54 15.33 2.02
CA GLY A 354 11.33 16.56 1.80
C GLY A 354 10.50 17.85 2.01
N PRO A 355 10.92 19.00 1.43
CA PRO A 355 12.10 19.18 0.56
C PRO A 355 13.42 18.97 1.31
N SER A 356 14.50 18.70 0.58
CA SER A 356 15.84 18.46 1.11
C SER A 356 16.38 19.62 1.96
N SER A 357 15.89 20.84 1.73
CA SER A 357 16.18 22.03 2.54
C SER A 357 15.56 22.00 3.94
N ALA A 358 14.44 21.32 4.09
CA ALA A 358 13.69 21.20 5.33
C ALA A 358 13.00 19.83 5.40
N PRO A 359 13.74 18.72 5.60
CA PRO A 359 13.15 17.39 5.64
C PRO A 359 12.33 17.15 6.92
N LEU A 360 11.35 16.25 6.85
CA LEU A 360 10.59 15.82 8.02
C LEU A 360 11.49 15.12 9.05
N THR A 361 11.25 15.43 10.32
CA THR A 361 11.87 14.75 11.47
C THR A 361 11.01 13.55 11.90
N ALA A 362 11.56 12.70 12.77
CA ALA A 362 10.80 11.62 13.41
C ALA A 362 9.54 12.13 14.14
N THR A 363 9.64 13.30 14.79
CA THR A 363 8.51 13.96 15.44
C THR A 363 7.42 14.33 14.42
N ASP A 364 7.81 14.77 13.23
CA ASP A 364 6.86 15.13 12.17
C ASP A 364 6.14 13.91 11.59
N PHE A 365 6.83 12.76 11.43
CA PHE A 365 6.19 11.49 11.05
C PHE A 365 5.11 11.08 12.06
N VAL A 366 5.41 11.18 13.35
CA VAL A 366 4.45 10.90 14.43
C VAL A 366 3.24 11.84 14.33
N LYS A 367 3.49 13.14 14.16
CA LYS A 367 2.41 14.15 14.02
C LYS A 367 1.53 13.85 12.80
N ALA A 368 2.11 13.46 11.67
CA ALA A 368 1.36 13.10 10.46
C ALA A 368 0.42 11.90 10.71
N ILE A 369 0.87 10.87 11.42
CA ILE A 369 0.03 9.71 11.79
C ILE A 369 -1.10 10.12 12.73
N VAL A 370 -0.81 10.94 13.75
CA VAL A 370 -1.80 11.44 14.70
C VAL A 370 -2.85 12.31 14.00
N GLN A 371 -2.40 13.19 13.10
CA GLN A 371 -3.27 14.05 12.30
C GLN A 371 -4.18 13.21 11.40
N ALA A 372 -3.63 12.25 10.65
CA ALA A 372 -4.41 11.36 9.80
C ALA A 372 -5.48 10.58 10.60
N ALA A 373 -5.12 10.10 11.79
CA ALA A 373 -6.06 9.42 12.67
C ALA A 373 -7.14 10.36 13.25
N ALA A 374 -6.84 11.63 13.49
CA ALA A 374 -7.84 12.63 13.89
C ALA A 374 -8.82 12.94 12.73
N GLU A 375 -8.30 13.14 11.52
CA GLU A 375 -9.11 13.40 10.31
C GLU A 375 -10.05 12.24 10.00
N SER A 376 -9.62 11.00 10.27
CA SER A 376 -10.46 9.81 10.15
C SER A 376 -11.70 9.81 11.08
N GLN A 377 -11.73 10.70 12.06
CA GLN A 377 -12.82 10.89 13.03
C GLN A 377 -13.61 12.18 12.77
N GLY A 378 -13.28 12.91 11.70
CA GLY A 378 -13.92 14.18 11.33
C GLY A 378 -13.36 15.40 12.05
N ASP A 379 -12.23 15.27 12.75
CA ASP A 379 -11.53 16.39 13.35
C ASP A 379 -10.41 16.89 12.42
N PHE A 380 -10.69 17.99 11.72
CA PHE A 380 -9.78 18.64 10.78
C PHE A 380 -9.09 19.88 11.36
N SER A 381 -9.28 20.18 12.65
CA SER A 381 -8.62 21.34 13.27
C SER A 381 -7.10 21.09 13.35
N ILE A 382 -6.28 22.14 13.46
CA ILE A 382 -4.84 22.02 13.75
C ILE A 382 -4.66 22.57 15.16
N ASP A 383 -4.79 21.72 16.19
CA ASP A 383 -4.74 22.21 17.58
C ASP A 383 -3.54 21.61 18.35
N GLU A 384 -2.79 22.48 19.03
CA GLU A 384 -1.66 22.10 19.90
C GLU A 384 -2.11 21.24 21.10
N LYS A 385 -3.41 21.25 21.43
CA LYS A 385 -4.02 20.43 22.49
C LYS A 385 -3.84 18.92 22.28
N ARG A 386 -3.47 18.47 21.08
CA ARG A 386 -3.28 17.04 20.75
C ARG A 386 -2.01 16.41 21.30
N LYS A 387 -1.09 17.19 21.90
CA LYS A 387 0.13 16.65 22.54
C LYS A 387 -0.19 15.54 23.56
N GLY A 388 -1.31 15.65 24.29
CA GLY A 388 -1.76 14.66 25.27
C GLY A 388 -2.36 13.37 24.68
N GLU A 389 -2.63 13.34 23.36
CA GLU A 389 -3.31 12.23 22.70
C GLU A 389 -2.42 11.40 21.76
N VAL A 390 -1.17 11.82 21.56
CA VAL A 390 -0.23 11.15 20.65
C VAL A 390 -0.10 9.66 20.97
N LYS A 391 -0.01 9.32 22.27
CA LYS A 391 0.10 7.93 22.74
C LYS A 391 -1.08 7.03 22.38
N LYS A 392 -2.25 7.62 22.06
CA LYS A 392 -3.41 6.86 21.56
C LYS A 392 -3.13 6.25 20.18
N TYR A 393 -2.26 6.86 19.38
CA TYR A 393 -1.98 6.49 18.00
C TYR A 393 -0.58 5.94 17.78
N VAL A 394 0.43 6.43 18.49
CA VAL A 394 1.83 5.96 18.42
C VAL A 394 2.40 5.84 19.82
N THR A 395 2.92 4.66 20.15
CA THR A 395 3.47 4.35 21.48
C THR A 395 4.98 4.16 21.45
N HIS A 396 5.50 3.59 20.36
CA HIS A 396 6.91 3.26 20.21
C HIS A 396 7.37 3.69 18.82
N LEU A 397 8.64 4.09 18.73
CA LEU A 397 9.30 4.43 17.49
C LEU A 397 10.59 3.62 17.37
N ILE A 398 10.69 2.82 16.31
CA ILE A 398 11.88 2.06 15.96
C ILE A 398 12.57 2.78 14.80
N TYR A 399 13.88 2.99 14.92
CA TYR A 399 14.64 3.75 13.93
C TYR A 399 16.06 3.25 13.74
N ILE A 400 16.64 3.59 12.59
CA ILE A 400 18.07 3.52 12.31
C ILE A 400 18.61 4.94 12.28
N GLU A 401 19.86 5.11 12.70
CA GLU A 401 20.59 6.36 12.63
C GLU A 401 21.51 6.33 11.41
N ASP A 402 21.23 7.18 10.42
CA ASP A 402 22.05 7.37 9.22
C ASP A 402 21.88 8.80 8.69
N VAL A 403 22.80 9.25 7.83
CA VAL A 403 22.81 10.63 7.30
C VAL A 403 21.55 10.93 6.48
N GLY A 404 21.05 9.94 5.74
CA GLY A 404 19.83 10.08 4.93
C GLY A 404 18.53 9.82 5.68
N ALA A 405 18.59 9.35 6.94
CA ALA A 405 17.41 8.98 7.71
C ALA A 405 16.77 10.21 8.38
N PRO A 406 15.44 10.18 8.69
CA PRO A 406 14.79 11.24 9.45
C PRO A 406 15.49 11.48 10.79
N LYS A 407 15.74 12.75 11.13
CA LYS A 407 16.38 13.12 12.41
C LYS A 407 15.49 12.74 13.58
N VAL A 408 16.07 12.10 14.59
CA VAL A 408 15.36 11.62 15.78
C VAL A 408 15.75 12.44 17.00
N ASN A 409 14.82 13.25 17.53
CA ASN A 409 14.98 13.92 18.82
C ASN A 409 14.26 13.11 19.91
N LYS A 410 15.03 12.41 20.74
CA LYS A 410 14.49 11.53 21.78
C LYS A 410 13.76 12.29 22.88
N ASP A 411 14.22 13.48 23.24
CA ASP A 411 13.63 14.26 24.33
C ASP A 411 12.26 14.81 23.92
N GLU A 412 12.13 15.28 22.68
CA GLU A 412 10.83 15.67 22.10
C GLU A 412 9.86 14.50 22.03
N LEU A 413 10.31 13.34 21.55
CA LEU A 413 9.46 12.14 21.45
C LEU A 413 9.07 11.59 22.83
N ALA A 414 9.98 11.61 23.81
CA ALA A 414 9.70 11.24 25.18
C ALA A 414 8.68 12.19 25.83
N ALA A 415 8.75 13.50 25.55
CA ALA A 415 7.75 14.47 26.00
C ALA A 415 6.35 14.22 25.40
N LEU A 416 6.28 13.58 24.24
CA LEU A 416 5.02 13.09 23.64
C LEU A 416 4.61 11.69 24.15
N GLY A 417 5.38 11.09 25.05
CA GLY A 417 5.13 9.78 25.65
C GLY A 417 5.46 8.59 24.75
N ILE A 418 6.38 8.79 23.78
CA ILE A 418 6.82 7.77 22.81
C ILE A 418 8.17 7.19 23.21
N ASP A 419 8.23 5.86 23.28
CA ASP A 419 9.45 5.13 23.58
C ASP A 419 10.26 4.85 22.30
N CYS A 420 11.48 5.36 22.24
CA CYS A 420 12.34 5.25 21.06
C CYS A 420 13.34 4.09 21.18
N ILE A 421 13.40 3.22 20.18
CA ILE A 421 14.33 2.08 20.12
C ILE A 421 15.19 2.19 18.88
N ARG A 422 16.50 2.30 19.09
CA ARG A 422 17.48 2.32 18.00
C ARG A 422 17.85 0.89 17.60
N VAL A 423 17.83 0.61 16.30
CA VAL A 423 18.30 -0.66 15.71
C VAL A 423 19.43 -0.38 14.74
N TYR A 424 20.34 -1.33 14.59
CA TYR A 424 21.44 -1.23 13.63
C TYR A 424 20.94 -1.56 12.22
N GLY A 425 21.46 -0.82 11.23
CA GLY A 425 21.23 -1.09 9.82
C GLY A 425 22.39 -1.86 9.18
N ARG A 426 22.13 -2.49 8.04
CA ARG A 426 23.14 -3.03 7.12
C ARG A 426 23.06 -2.28 5.81
N ARG A 427 24.20 -1.94 5.21
CA ARG A 427 24.26 -1.39 3.86
C ARG A 427 24.16 -2.51 2.83
N VAL A 428 23.12 -2.46 2.00
CA VAL A 428 22.89 -3.39 0.89
C VAL A 428 22.70 -2.53 -0.36
N GLU A 429 23.54 -2.72 -1.38
CA GLU A 429 23.49 -1.95 -2.64
C GLU A 429 23.55 -0.42 -2.42
N GLY A 430 24.34 0.02 -1.44
CA GLY A 430 24.51 1.44 -1.12
C GLY A 430 23.39 2.06 -0.27
N MET A 431 22.27 1.36 -0.07
CA MET A 431 21.16 1.81 0.80
C MET A 431 21.23 1.16 2.18
N MET A 432 20.89 1.94 3.21
CA MET A 432 20.76 1.41 4.57
C MET A 432 19.43 0.65 4.72
N ARG A 433 19.48 -0.58 5.21
CA ARG A 433 18.30 -1.42 5.51
C ARG A 433 18.34 -1.89 6.95
N TYR A 434 17.19 -2.20 7.53
CA TYR A 434 17.12 -2.80 8.87
C TYR A 434 17.82 -4.15 8.89
N ASP A 435 18.63 -4.38 9.93
CA ASP A 435 19.06 -5.73 10.30
C ASP A 435 17.82 -6.51 10.75
N GLU A 436 17.40 -7.52 9.98
CA GLU A 436 16.17 -8.27 10.23
C GLU A 436 16.14 -8.88 11.65
N ALA A 437 17.23 -9.53 12.07
CA ALA A 437 17.36 -10.12 13.40
C ALA A 437 17.38 -9.06 14.53
N GLY A 438 17.94 -7.88 14.27
CA GLY A 438 17.92 -6.74 15.19
C GLY A 438 16.51 -6.17 15.35
N LEU A 439 15.80 -5.99 14.25
CA LEU A 439 14.43 -5.48 14.22
C LEU A 439 13.45 -6.49 14.86
N GLU A 440 13.60 -7.77 14.57
CA GLU A 440 12.80 -8.84 15.18
C GLU A 440 12.92 -8.80 16.71
N ARG A 441 14.16 -8.77 17.24
CA ARG A 441 14.41 -8.65 18.69
C ARG A 441 13.82 -7.38 19.30
N ALA A 442 13.89 -6.25 18.58
CA ALA A 442 13.32 -5.00 19.05
C ALA A 442 11.79 -5.08 19.14
N LEU A 443 11.12 -5.64 18.12
CA LEU A 443 9.69 -5.85 18.12
C LEU A 443 9.26 -6.88 19.19
N GLU A 444 10.00 -7.96 19.38
CA GLU A 444 9.76 -8.91 20.47
C GLU A 444 9.90 -8.26 21.85
N ALA A 445 10.87 -7.36 22.04
CA ALA A 445 11.05 -6.64 23.30
C ALA A 445 9.89 -5.70 23.60
N VAL A 446 9.36 -5.01 22.57
CA VAL A 446 8.20 -4.11 22.71
C VAL A 446 6.93 -4.88 22.97
N ILE A 447 6.59 -5.80 22.06
CA ILE A 447 5.29 -6.47 22.07
C ILE A 447 5.26 -7.53 23.19
N GLY A 448 6.44 -8.02 23.61
CA GLY A 448 6.69 -9.05 24.62
C GLY A 448 7.01 -10.42 23.99
N LYS A 449 7.50 -11.37 24.79
CA LYS A 449 7.45 -12.80 24.41
C LYS A 449 6.11 -13.40 24.85
N PRO A 450 5.61 -14.46 24.17
CA PRO A 450 4.50 -15.23 24.74
C PRO A 450 4.91 -15.66 26.14
N GLU A 451 4.02 -15.51 27.12
CA GLU A 451 4.22 -16.18 28.41
C GLU A 451 4.40 -17.67 28.12
N MET A 452 5.65 -18.17 28.15
CA MET A 452 5.86 -19.60 28.36
C MET A 452 5.05 -19.93 29.60
N LEU A 453 4.09 -20.84 29.46
CA LEU A 453 3.40 -21.48 30.57
C LEU A 453 4.47 -21.79 31.61
N ARG A 454 4.58 -20.97 32.66
CA ARG A 454 5.39 -21.26 33.81
C ARG A 454 4.80 -22.56 34.32
N SER A 455 5.47 -23.66 34.04
CA SER A 455 5.19 -24.95 34.66
C SER A 455 5.10 -24.66 36.14
N ARG A 456 3.88 -24.69 36.68
CA ARG A 456 3.66 -24.68 38.11
C ARG A 456 4.33 -25.97 38.56
N ARG A 457 5.58 -25.85 39.03
CA ARG A 457 6.18 -26.84 39.91
C ARG A 457 5.25 -26.89 41.11
N ASN A 458 4.34 -27.85 41.11
CA ASN A 458 3.66 -28.29 42.31
C ASN A 458 4.75 -28.83 43.23
N THR A 459 5.24 -27.96 44.12
CA THR A 459 5.83 -28.42 45.37
C THR A 459 4.67 -28.89 46.23
N SER A 460 4.26 -30.15 46.02
CA SER A 460 3.50 -30.91 47.00
C SER A 460 4.45 -31.22 48.16
N GLY A 461 4.46 -30.33 49.16
CA GLY A 461 5.14 -30.55 50.42
C GLY A 461 4.11 -30.47 51.54
N GLN A 462 3.53 -31.62 51.88
CA GLN A 462 3.38 -32.18 53.23
C GLN A 462 2.43 -33.37 53.20
#